data_AF-A0A5Q0SK46-F1
#
_entry.id   AF-A0A5Q0SK46-F1
#
_cell.length_a   1.000
_cell.length_b   1.000
_cell.length_c   1.000
_cell.angle_alpha   90.00
_cell.angle_beta   90.00
_cell.angle_gamma   90.00
#
_symmetry.space_group_name_H-M   'P 1'
#
loop_
_entity.id
_entity.type
_entity.pdbx_description
1 polymer ?
#
loop_
_entity_poly.entity_id
_entity_poly.type
_entity_poly.pdbx_seq_one_letter_code
_entity_poly.pdbx_strand_id
1 'polypeptide(L)' 'MQAQRQVNGNELLEIITAIYHINEAMKVAMSYDDEAYEYLTKAKESLIDYLISQVRGND' A
#
# COMPACT_ATOMS: atom_id res chain seq x y z
N MET A 1 14.36 -25.57 -7.08
CA MET A 1 13.90 -24.55 -8.05
C MET A 1 12.91 -23.67 -7.31
N GLN A 2 13.32 -22.48 -6.90
CA GLN A 2 12.40 -21.51 -6.29
C GLN A 2 11.40 -21.10 -7.38
N ALA A 3 10.12 -21.40 -7.18
CA ALA A 3 9.08 -20.91 -8.07
C ALA A 3 9.11 -19.38 -8.00
N GLN A 4 9.56 -18.72 -9.07
CA GLN A 4 9.31 -17.30 -9.24
C GLN A 4 7.80 -17.13 -9.18
N ARG A 5 7.30 -16.63 -8.05
CA ARG A 5 5.89 -16.24 -7.91
C ARG A 5 5.65 -15.22 -9.01
N GLN A 6 4.83 -15.57 -9.97
CA GLN A 6 4.47 -14.67 -11.05
C GLN A 6 3.57 -13.60 -10.42
N VAL A 7 4.17 -12.51 -9.96
CA VAL A 7 3.43 -11.38 -9.40
C VAL A 7 2.54 -10.86 -10.51
N ASN A 8 1.23 -10.91 -10.32
CA ASN A 8 0.27 -10.42 -11.31
C ASN A 8 0.41 -8.89 -11.39
N GLY A 9 0.93 -8.41 -12.52
CA GLY A 9 1.20 -6.97 -12.71
C GLY A 9 -0.04 -6.09 -12.53
N ASN A 10 -1.24 -6.62 -12.77
CA ASN A 10 -2.49 -5.90 -12.57
C ASN A 10 -2.81 -5.71 -11.08
N GLU A 11 -2.61 -6.75 -10.25
CA GLU A 11 -2.80 -6.66 -8.80
C GLU A 11 -1.80 -5.69 -8.16
N LEU A 12 -0.56 -5.70 -8.65
CA LEU A 12 0.47 -4.74 -8.24
C LEU A 12 0.05 -3.30 -8.55
N LEU A 13 -0.48 -3.07 -9.75
CA LEU A 13 -0.93 -1.76 -10.19
C LEU A 13 -2.12 -1.27 -9.35
N GLU A 14 -3.09 -2.13 -9.06
CA GLU A 14 -4.24 -1.81 -8.21
C GLU A 14 -3.81 -1.33 -6.82
N ILE A 15 -2.82 -1.98 -6.21
CA ILE A 15 -2.30 -1.60 -4.91
C ILE A 15 -1.57 -0.25 -4.96
N ILE A 16 -0.77 -0.01 -6.00
CA ILE A 16 -0.11 1.29 -6.20
C ILE A 16 -1.16 2.39 -6.38
N THR A 17 -2.23 2.14 -7.11
CA THR A 17 -3.36 3.07 -7.28
C THR A 17 -4.06 3.33 -5.94
N ALA A 18 -4.28 2.31 -5.12
CA ALA A 18 -4.84 2.49 -3.78
C ALA A 18 -3.95 3.37 -2.88
N ILE A 19 -2.63 3.14 -2.89
CA ILE A 19 -1.66 3.97 -2.15
C ILE A 19 -1.71 5.43 -2.63
N TYR A 20 -1.81 5.66 -3.94
CA TYR A 20 -1.97 7.00 -4.49
C TYR A 20 -3.22 7.71 -3.92
N HIS A 21 -4.37 7.05 -3.92
CA HIS A 21 -5.60 7.64 -3.38
C HIS A 21 -5.54 7.88 -1.88
N ILE A 22 -4.91 6.99 -1.11
CA ILE A 22 -4.68 7.20 0.32
C ILE A 22 -3.83 8.46 0.53
N ASN A 23 -2.76 8.65 -0.24
CA ASN A 23 -1.93 9.87 -0.15
C ASN A 23 -2.74 11.14 -0.44
N GLU A 24 -3.64 11.12 -1.44
CA GLU A 24 -4.51 12.27 -1.70
C GLU A 24 -5.49 12.53 -0.54
N ALA A 25 -6.08 11.48 0.05
CA ALA A 25 -6.94 11.62 1.22
C ALA A 25 -6.18 12.15 2.45
N MET A 26 -4.94 11.72 2.66
CA MET A 26 -4.09 12.19 3.77
C MET A 26 -3.82 13.70 3.69
N LYS A 27 -3.60 14.26 2.50
CA LYS A 27 -3.39 15.71 2.30
C LYS A 27 -4.59 16.54 2.76
N VAL A 28 -5.78 15.95 2.68
CA VAL A 28 -7.04 16.58 3.11
C VAL A 28 -7.21 16.40 4.62
N ALA A 29 -7.09 15.16 5.12
CA ALA A 29 -7.28 14.82 6.54
C ALA A 29 -6.29 15.53 7.47
N MET A 30 -5.03 15.71 7.05
CA MET A 30 -4.00 16.38 7.86
C MET A 30 -4.34 17.82 8.28
N SER A 31 -5.37 18.42 7.69
CA SER A 31 -5.79 19.79 7.96
C SER A 31 -6.97 19.92 8.93
N TYR A 32 -7.68 18.82 9.27
CA TYR A 32 -8.86 18.91 10.13
C TYR A 32 -9.22 17.64 10.93
N ASP A 33 -8.59 16.49 10.69
CA ASP A 33 -8.92 15.23 11.37
C ASP A 33 -7.67 14.34 11.56
N ASP A 34 -7.06 14.48 12.73
CA ASP A 34 -5.86 13.73 13.13
C ASP A 34 -6.12 12.22 13.22
N GLU A 35 -7.34 11.81 13.62
CA GLU A 35 -7.70 10.40 13.75
C GLU A 35 -7.83 9.75 12.37
N ALA A 36 -8.52 10.43 11.43
CA ALA A 36 -8.60 9.99 10.05
C ALA A 36 -7.21 9.92 9.39
N TYR A 37 -6.33 10.89 9.67
CA TYR A 37 -4.96 10.88 9.18
C TYR A 37 -4.15 9.67 9.70
N GLU A 38 -4.33 9.30 10.98
CA GLU A 38 -3.69 8.12 11.56
C GLU A 38 -4.18 6.82 10.90
N TYR A 39 -5.49 6.66 10.68
CA TYR A 39 -6.01 5.47 10.00
C TYR A 39 -5.51 5.34 8.56
N LEU A 40 -5.46 6.45 7.82
CA LEU A 40 -4.93 6.47 6.45
C LEU A 40 -3.43 6.14 6.43
N THR A 41 -2.67 6.61 7.42
CA THR A 41 -1.25 6.27 7.56
C THR A 41 -1.07 4.76 7.74
N LYS A 42 -1.82 4.14 8.66
CA LYS A 42 -1.76 2.68 8.90
C LYS A 42 -2.15 1.88 7.66
N ALA A 43 -3.19 2.31 6.94
CA ALA A 43 -3.62 1.65 5.71
C ALA A 43 -2.52 1.69 4.62
N LYS A 44 -1.88 2.85 4.44
CA LYS A 44 -0.77 3.01 3.51
C LYS A 44 0.41 2.10 3.86
N GLU A 45 0.82 2.07 5.13
CA GLU A 45 1.94 1.24 5.60
C GLU A 45 1.66 -0.24 5.36
N SER A 46 0.46 -0.70 5.67
CA SER A 46 0.05 -2.09 5.43
C SER A 46 0.12 -2.49 3.95
N LEU A 47 -0.28 -1.60 3.04
CA LEU A 47 -0.17 -1.86 1.60
C LEU A 47 1.29 -1.86 1.12
N ILE A 48 2.14 -0.97 1.65
CA ILE A 48 3.57 -0.96 1.33
C ILE A 48 4.24 -2.26 1.80
N ASP A 49 3.93 -2.72 3.01
CA ASP A 49 4.47 -3.98 3.54
C ASP A 49 4.03 -5.17 2.69
N TYR A 50 2.76 -5.17 2.27
CA TYR A 50 2.25 -6.17 1.34
C TYR A 50 3.05 -6.16 0.02
N LEU A 51 3.26 -4.99 -0.59
CA LEU A 51 4.05 -4.85 -1.82
C LEU A 51 5.48 -5.40 -1.65
N ILE A 52 6.14 -5.05 -0.54
CA ILE A 52 7.48 -5.52 -0.22
C ILE A 52 7.49 -7.05 -0.10
N SER A 53 6.49 -7.64 0.55
CA SER A 53 6.38 -9.10 0.69
C SER A 53 6.22 -9.83 -0.65
N GLN A 54 5.54 -9.22 -1.64
CA GLN A 54 5.40 -9.81 -2.96
C GLN A 54 6.73 -9.84 -3.73
N VAL A 55 7.60 -8.86 -3.48
CA VAL A 55 8.90 -8.74 -4.16
C VAL A 55 10.00 -9.55 -3.47
N ARG A 56 10.01 -9.59 -2.13
CA ARG A 56 11.09 -10.26 -1.39
C ARG A 56 11.06 -11.77 -1.51
N GLY A 57 9.90 -12.36 -1.83
CA GLY A 57 9.72 -13.80 -1.66
C GLY A 57 9.76 -14.14 -0.16
N ASN A 58 8.84 -14.97 0.30
CA ASN A 58 8.96 -15.49 1.66
C ASN A 58 10.18 -16.42 1.68
N ASP A 59 11.27 -16.01 2.32
CA ASP A 59 12.38 -16.88 2.70
C ASP A 59 11.91 -18.06 3.57
#